data_AF-A0A367ZR57-F1
#
_entry.id   AF-A0A367ZR57-F1
#
_cell.length_a   1.000
_cell.length_b   1.000
_cell.length_c   1.000
_cell.angle_alpha   90.00
_cell.angle_beta   90.00
_cell.angle_gamma   90.00
#
_symmetry.space_group_name_H-M   'P 1'
#
loop_
_entity.id
_entity.type
_entity.pdbx_description
1 polymer ?
#
loop_
_entity_poly.entity_id
_entity_poly.type
_entity_poly.pdbx_seq_one_letter_code
_entity_poly.pdbx_strand_id
1 'polypeptide(L)'
;MWLWLVMILLVGSSGVRAGEFKDWLKKLSVAQHYQQDGLKLVDPKGDAYLIRMLDTVPMKLLSTLVKGDYPQAEIDRERELKALEAQQKQAVTAAGFKIGKTRPIDPDRLINAFRQVIQQYPKIVPTLGEEHEWSPEAKRYLWYGFWHRLGRVIFRRQKEFPSPLFLRSKLFLLLACGWTSRYAVTGQEKALVARLMQYPDRSVQIHDLFRESYVLNHGNLYLTMLTAENVLAGNPYRVDRQNDPLQKKLAYLRHDTCEFGDNYGAWYHFFGIALYGMMRAPVVARAVAEIESLGSLALEGPDKQEDYINRIGAIFGRKLNRMFVNGDWRRPLTAADRTDYMLPNPLLDGGKVR
;
A
#
# COMPACT_ATOMS: atom_id res chain seq x y z
N MET A 1 39.30 -33.33 -1.40
CA MET A 1 38.12 -32.68 -2.02
C MET A 1 36.81 -32.89 -1.23
N TRP A 2 36.89 -33.06 0.10
CA TRP A 2 35.71 -33.35 0.97
C TRP A 2 35.72 -32.58 2.31
N LEU A 3 36.55 -31.54 2.43
CA LEU A 3 36.73 -30.77 3.68
C LEU A 3 36.30 -29.30 3.59
N TRP A 4 35.88 -28.84 2.40
CA TRP A 4 35.41 -27.46 2.20
C TRP A 4 33.88 -27.29 2.28
N LEU A 5 33.12 -28.40 2.33
CA LEU A 5 31.65 -28.37 2.32
C LEU A 5 31.02 -28.23 3.72
N VAL A 6 31.82 -28.28 4.79
CA VAL A 6 31.33 -28.19 6.18
C VAL A 6 31.54 -26.80 6.79
N MET A 7 32.38 -25.93 6.20
CA MET A 7 32.66 -24.58 6.73
C MET A 7 31.73 -23.47 6.25
N ILE A 8 30.73 -23.74 5.39
CA ILE A 8 29.75 -22.71 4.95
C ILE A 8 28.52 -22.63 5.89
N LEU A 9 28.48 -23.40 6.99
CA LEU A 9 27.35 -23.39 7.94
C LEU A 9 27.58 -22.58 9.24
N LEU A 10 28.64 -21.77 9.31
CA LEU A 10 28.96 -20.97 10.50
C LEU A 10 29.11 -19.47 10.19
N VAL A 11 28.21 -18.92 9.37
CA VAL A 11 27.88 -17.50 9.51
C VAL A 11 26.81 -17.43 10.59
N GLY A 12 27.22 -16.99 11.78
CA GLY A 12 26.33 -16.80 12.92
C GLY A 12 25.21 -15.83 12.60
N SER A 13 24.08 -16.34 12.13
CA SER A 13 22.81 -15.76 12.51
C SER A 13 22.51 -16.29 13.90
N SER A 14 22.28 -15.40 14.86
CA SER A 14 21.53 -15.72 16.07
C SER A 14 20.11 -16.09 15.65
N GLY A 15 19.97 -17.24 14.99
CA GLY A 15 18.72 -17.76 14.48
C GLY A 15 17.82 -18.05 15.65
N VAL A 16 16.65 -17.42 15.65
CA VAL A 16 15.53 -17.78 16.52
C VAL A 16 15.42 -19.30 16.52
N ARG A 17 15.48 -19.92 17.71
CA ARG A 17 15.35 -21.37 17.79
C ARG A 17 13.97 -21.74 17.26
N ALA A 18 13.88 -22.76 16.40
CA ALA A 18 12.60 -23.18 15.78
C ALA A 18 11.46 -23.45 16.79
N GLY A 19 11.79 -23.69 18.06
CA GLY A 19 10.83 -23.75 19.18
C GLY A 19 10.14 -22.40 19.45
N GLU A 20 10.88 -21.29 19.47
CA GLU A 20 10.36 -19.94 19.77
C GLU A 20 9.36 -19.48 18.71
N PHE A 21 9.66 -19.70 17.43
CA PHE A 21 8.74 -19.36 16.33
C PHE A 21 7.40 -20.12 16.45
N LYS A 22 7.46 -21.42 16.79
CA LYS A 22 6.27 -22.24 17.04
C LYS A 22 5.49 -21.75 18.25
N ASP A 23 6.18 -21.27 19.28
CA ASP A 23 5.52 -20.74 20.48
C ASP A 23 4.81 -19.41 20.18
N TRP A 24 5.40 -18.53 19.39
CA TRP A 24 4.74 -17.30 18.94
C TRP A 24 3.48 -17.58 18.11
N LEU A 25 3.52 -18.58 17.23
CA LEU A 25 2.33 -19.03 16.49
C LEU A 25 1.19 -19.53 17.40
N LYS A 26 1.49 -20.04 18.60
CA LYS A 26 0.52 -20.59 19.55
C LYS A 26 -0.01 -19.58 20.57
N LYS A 27 0.80 -18.60 20.97
CA LYS A 27 0.52 -17.68 22.10
C LYS A 27 -0.55 -16.61 21.83
N LEU A 28 -1.12 -16.54 20.62
CA LEU A 28 -2.13 -15.56 20.24
C LEU A 28 -3.56 -15.97 20.66
N SER A 29 -3.77 -16.23 21.94
CA SER A 29 -5.11 -16.10 22.53
C SER A 29 -5.25 -14.67 23.05
N VAL A 30 -5.78 -13.79 22.20
CA VAL A 30 -6.42 -12.51 22.59
C VAL A 30 -5.46 -11.44 23.16
N ALA A 31 -5.39 -10.28 22.47
CA ALA A 31 -4.91 -8.97 22.98
C ALA A 31 -3.48 -8.45 22.71
N GLN A 32 -2.51 -9.19 22.17
CA GLN A 32 -1.23 -8.57 21.76
C GLN A 32 -1.21 -8.20 20.27
N HIS A 33 -1.43 -6.92 19.98
CA HIS A 33 -1.18 -6.34 18.65
C HIS A 33 0.33 -6.17 18.48
N TYR A 34 0.96 -7.11 17.76
CA TYR A 34 2.35 -6.94 17.36
C TYR A 34 2.50 -5.74 16.43
N GLN A 35 3.50 -4.91 16.72
CA GLN A 35 4.00 -3.88 15.83
C GLN A 35 5.52 -3.92 15.88
N GLN A 36 6.14 -3.90 14.70
CA GLN A 36 7.57 -3.80 14.54
C GLN A 36 8.05 -2.46 15.13
N ASP A 37 9.09 -2.51 15.95
CA ASP A 37 9.62 -1.39 16.74
C ASP A 37 10.55 -0.45 15.96
N GLY A 38 11.01 -0.86 14.77
CA GLY A 38 11.89 -0.09 13.89
C GLY A 38 12.17 -0.83 12.59
N LEU A 39 13.09 -0.33 11.76
CA LEU A 39 13.43 -0.98 10.48
C LEU A 39 14.08 -2.36 10.69
N LYS A 40 13.36 -3.41 10.28
CA LYS A 40 13.84 -4.80 10.25
C LYS A 40 13.31 -5.45 8.98
N LEU A 41 14.17 -5.64 7.99
CA LEU A 41 13.78 -6.27 6.71
C LEU A 41 13.35 -7.73 6.92
N VAL A 42 13.86 -8.40 7.96
CA VAL A 42 13.43 -9.74 8.37
C VAL A 42 13.07 -9.72 9.84
N ASP A 43 11.87 -10.20 10.17
CA ASP A 43 11.34 -10.18 11.53
C ASP A 43 10.58 -11.48 11.82
N PRO A 44 11.25 -12.51 12.35
CA PRO A 44 10.64 -13.82 12.59
C PRO A 44 9.46 -13.76 13.56
N LYS A 45 9.47 -12.83 14.53
CA LYS A 45 8.37 -12.66 15.48
C LYS A 45 7.17 -12.03 14.78
N GLY A 46 7.38 -10.93 14.07
CA GLY A 46 6.33 -10.30 13.26
C GLY A 46 5.74 -11.25 12.22
N ASP A 47 6.57 -12.07 11.57
CA ASP A 47 6.12 -13.05 10.59
C ASP A 47 5.19 -14.11 11.19
N ALA A 48 5.50 -14.62 12.39
CA ALA A 48 4.64 -15.58 13.09
C ALA A 48 3.26 -14.99 13.37
N TYR A 49 3.20 -13.73 13.84
CA TYR A 49 1.96 -13.01 14.09
C TYR A 49 1.18 -12.74 12.79
N LEU A 50 1.88 -12.31 11.74
CA LEU A 50 1.31 -12.04 10.42
C LEU A 50 0.67 -13.30 9.81
N ILE A 51 1.38 -14.43 9.81
CA ILE A 51 0.87 -15.72 9.29
C ILE A 51 -0.44 -16.10 10.00
N ARG A 52 -0.49 -15.93 11.32
CA ARG A 52 -1.69 -16.25 12.08
C ARG A 52 -2.86 -15.34 11.72
N MET A 53 -2.61 -14.04 11.56
CA MET A 53 -3.62 -13.10 11.12
C MET A 53 -4.14 -13.43 9.71
N LEU A 54 -3.25 -13.79 8.78
CA LEU A 54 -3.61 -14.20 7.42
C LEU A 54 -4.48 -15.48 7.40
N ASP A 55 -4.22 -16.45 8.29
CA ASP A 55 -5.07 -17.64 8.44
C ASP A 55 -6.52 -17.31 8.88
N THR A 56 -6.78 -16.13 9.48
CA THR A 56 -8.13 -15.69 9.84
C THR A 56 -8.89 -15.04 8.68
N VAL A 57 -8.19 -14.54 7.66
CA VAL A 57 -8.78 -13.77 6.56
C VAL A 57 -9.84 -14.58 5.79
N PRO A 58 -9.61 -15.84 5.37
CA PRO A 58 -10.62 -16.59 4.62
C PRO A 58 -11.95 -16.75 5.36
N MET A 59 -11.89 -17.00 6.68
CA MET A 59 -13.10 -17.13 7.50
C MET A 59 -13.83 -15.81 7.68
N LYS A 60 -13.10 -14.70 7.80
CA LYS A 60 -13.69 -13.35 7.84
C LYS A 60 -14.40 -13.03 6.53
N LEU A 61 -13.73 -13.23 5.39
CA LEU A 61 -14.32 -13.04 4.06
C LEU A 61 -15.60 -13.88 3.89
N LEU A 62 -15.55 -15.16 4.25
CA LEU A 62 -16.72 -16.04 4.20
C LEU A 62 -17.85 -15.55 5.12
N SER A 63 -17.52 -15.11 6.34
CA SER A 63 -18.54 -14.59 7.26
C SER A 63 -19.19 -13.31 6.73
N THR A 64 -18.42 -12.39 6.16
CA THR A 64 -18.94 -11.16 5.55
C THR A 64 -19.83 -11.47 4.35
N LEU A 65 -19.40 -12.38 3.47
CA LEU A 65 -20.17 -12.79 2.28
C LEU A 65 -21.47 -13.55 2.63
N VAL A 66 -21.45 -14.41 3.66
CA VAL A 66 -22.60 -15.26 4.03
C VAL A 66 -23.58 -14.55 4.94
N LYS A 67 -23.09 -13.73 5.88
CA LYS A 67 -23.95 -13.06 6.87
C LYS A 67 -24.41 -11.68 6.42
N GLY A 68 -23.78 -11.12 5.39
CA GLY A 68 -24.08 -9.75 4.95
C GLY A 68 -23.78 -8.71 6.03
N ASP A 69 -22.84 -9.01 6.94
CA ASP A 69 -22.34 -8.10 7.98
C ASP A 69 -21.50 -6.99 7.31
N TYR A 70 -22.13 -6.20 6.46
CA TYR A 70 -21.63 -4.91 6.04
C TYR A 70 -21.92 -3.92 7.17
N PRO A 71 -20.93 -3.13 7.62
CA PRO A 71 -21.18 -2.06 8.55
C PRO A 71 -22.29 -1.15 8.02
N GLN A 72 -23.38 -0.97 8.77
CA GLN A 72 -24.52 -0.14 8.36
C GLN A 72 -24.09 1.29 7.93
N ALA A 73 -23.04 1.81 8.56
CA ALA A 73 -22.42 3.10 8.21
C ALA A 73 -21.86 3.17 6.78
N GLU A 74 -21.38 2.08 6.20
CA GLU A 74 -20.90 2.03 4.81
C GLU A 74 -22.07 2.00 3.82
N ILE A 75 -23.13 1.23 4.14
CA ILE A 75 -24.36 1.19 3.35
C ILE A 75 -25.03 2.56 3.29
N ASP A 76 -25.11 3.26 4.43
CA ASP A 76 -25.73 4.59 4.51
C ASP A 76 -24.90 5.62 3.74
N ARG A 77 -23.56 5.55 3.81
CA ARG A 77 -22.65 6.38 3.00
C ARG A 77 -22.81 6.16 1.50
N GLU A 78 -22.91 4.92 1.04
CA GLU A 78 -23.15 4.63 -0.38
C GLU A 78 -24.45 5.26 -0.88
N ARG A 79 -25.50 5.25 -0.06
CA ARG A 79 -26.80 5.86 -0.41
C ARG A 79 -26.69 7.38 -0.50
N GLU A 80 -25.99 8.02 0.43
CA GLU A 80 -25.71 9.46 0.38
C GLU A 80 -24.90 9.85 -0.87
N LEU A 81 -23.84 9.08 -1.18
CA LEU A 81 -23.03 9.32 -2.38
C LEU A 81 -23.85 9.22 -3.66
N LYS A 82 -24.67 8.15 -3.79
CA LYS A 82 -25.57 7.97 -4.95
C LYS A 82 -26.59 9.10 -5.06
N ALA A 83 -27.09 9.62 -3.94
CA ALA A 83 -28.00 10.77 -3.93
C ALA A 83 -27.31 12.07 -4.39
N LEU A 84 -26.08 12.32 -3.91
CA LEU A 84 -25.27 13.48 -4.33
C LEU A 84 -24.87 13.39 -5.80
N GLU A 85 -24.45 12.21 -6.27
CA GLU A 85 -24.16 11.96 -7.69
C GLU A 85 -25.38 12.19 -8.57
N ALA A 86 -26.57 11.77 -8.12
CA ALA A 86 -27.82 12.01 -8.83
C ALA A 86 -28.17 13.51 -8.88
N GLN A 87 -27.94 14.25 -7.80
CA GLN A 87 -28.15 15.70 -7.74
C GLN A 87 -27.14 16.48 -8.60
N GLN A 88 -25.88 16.06 -8.63
CA GLN A 88 -24.82 16.78 -9.33
C GLN A 88 -24.60 16.34 -10.79
N LYS A 89 -25.36 15.35 -11.26
CA LYS A 89 -25.30 14.81 -12.62
C LYS A 89 -25.46 15.89 -13.71
N GLN A 90 -26.20 16.96 -13.41
CA GLN A 90 -26.38 18.09 -14.33
C GLN A 90 -25.15 19.02 -14.40
N ALA A 91 -24.44 19.25 -13.30
CA ALA A 91 -23.22 20.08 -13.26
C ALA A 91 -22.01 19.38 -13.89
N VAL A 92 -21.88 18.07 -13.67
CA VAL A 92 -20.80 17.21 -14.22
C VAL A 92 -20.81 17.17 -15.75
N THR A 93 -22.01 17.12 -16.35
CA THR A 93 -22.17 16.97 -17.81
C THR A 93 -21.82 18.26 -18.57
N ALA A 94 -22.01 19.44 -17.95
CA ALA A 94 -21.72 20.74 -18.56
C ALA A 94 -20.21 21.02 -18.71
N ALA A 95 -19.35 20.37 -17.92
CA ALA A 95 -17.90 20.59 -17.91
C ALA A 95 -17.09 19.58 -18.76
N GLY A 96 -17.75 18.69 -19.51
CA GLY A 96 -17.08 17.63 -20.29
C GLY A 96 -16.42 16.52 -19.44
N PHE A 97 -16.63 16.55 -18.13
CA PHE A 97 -16.08 15.65 -17.13
C PHE A 97 -16.97 14.40 -16.94
N LYS A 98 -16.36 13.23 -16.72
CA LYS A 98 -17.09 11.97 -16.47
C LYS A 98 -16.47 11.22 -15.30
N ILE A 99 -17.20 11.14 -14.18
CA ILE A 99 -16.82 10.33 -13.01
C ILE A 99 -16.58 8.89 -13.44
N GLY A 100 -15.49 8.29 -12.94
CA GLY A 100 -15.08 6.95 -13.32
C GLY A 100 -14.71 6.83 -14.80
N LYS A 101 -14.29 7.91 -15.46
CA LYS A 101 -13.72 7.88 -16.82
C LYS A 101 -12.56 8.87 -16.99
N THR A 102 -12.68 10.08 -16.43
CA THR A 102 -11.58 11.05 -16.42
C THR A 102 -10.54 10.64 -15.39
N ARG A 103 -9.26 10.63 -15.78
CA ARG A 103 -8.13 10.30 -14.90
C ARG A 103 -7.67 11.56 -14.17
N PRO A 104 -7.54 11.56 -12.84
CA PRO A 104 -7.12 12.74 -12.09
C PRO A 104 -5.62 13.04 -12.20
N ILE A 105 -4.83 12.03 -12.55
CA ILE A 105 -3.36 12.06 -12.52
C ILE A 105 -2.82 11.62 -13.88
N ASP A 106 -1.94 12.44 -14.45
CA ASP A 106 -1.10 12.08 -15.59
C ASP A 106 0.19 11.39 -15.10
N PRO A 107 0.35 10.07 -15.30
CA PRO A 107 1.48 9.33 -14.76
C PRO A 107 2.82 9.71 -15.41
N ASP A 108 2.83 10.21 -16.65
CA ASP A 108 4.08 10.62 -17.32
C ASP A 108 4.60 11.92 -16.73
N ARG A 109 3.71 12.90 -16.50
CA ARG A 109 4.07 14.14 -15.81
C ARG A 109 4.44 13.91 -14.35
N LEU A 110 3.81 12.93 -13.69
CA LEU A 110 4.15 12.58 -12.31
C LEU A 110 5.56 11.98 -12.20
N ILE A 111 5.98 11.19 -13.19
CA ILE A 111 7.36 10.70 -13.28
C ILE A 111 8.35 11.86 -13.43
N ASN A 112 8.02 12.86 -14.24
CA ASN A 112 8.83 14.06 -14.36
C ASN A 112 8.90 14.83 -13.05
N ALA A 113 7.81 14.92 -12.28
CA ALA A 113 7.81 15.54 -10.97
C ALA A 113 8.72 14.79 -9.96
N PHE A 114 8.69 13.45 -9.96
CA PHE A 114 9.61 12.64 -9.13
C PHE A 114 11.06 12.78 -9.59
N ARG A 115 11.30 12.84 -10.90
CA ARG A 115 12.63 13.12 -11.47
C ARG A 115 13.13 14.50 -11.02
N GLN A 116 12.27 15.52 -11.03
CA GLN A 116 12.58 16.85 -10.55
C GLN A 116 13.00 16.81 -9.07
N VAL A 117 12.25 16.09 -8.24
CA VAL A 117 12.58 15.90 -6.82
C VAL A 117 13.95 15.26 -6.66
N ILE A 118 14.23 14.14 -7.33
CA ILE A 118 15.55 13.47 -7.26
C ILE A 118 16.67 14.44 -7.66
N GLN A 119 16.47 15.24 -8.72
CA GLN A 119 17.45 16.20 -9.22
C GLN A 119 17.70 17.40 -8.29
N GLN A 120 16.71 17.76 -7.46
CA GLN A 120 16.87 18.81 -6.44
C GLN A 120 17.81 18.41 -5.30
N TYR A 121 18.08 17.10 -5.12
CA TYR A 121 18.96 16.58 -4.07
C TYR A 121 20.17 15.82 -4.68
N PRO A 122 21.09 16.51 -5.38
CA PRO A 122 22.19 15.86 -6.11
C PRO A 122 23.18 15.09 -5.22
N LYS A 123 23.17 15.36 -3.90
CA LYS A 123 23.98 14.64 -2.90
C LYS A 123 23.37 13.29 -2.50
N ILE A 124 22.11 13.02 -2.86
CA ILE A 124 21.42 11.77 -2.59
C ILE A 124 21.41 10.95 -3.87
N VAL A 125 22.07 9.79 -3.87
CA VAL A 125 22.05 8.87 -5.00
C VAL A 125 20.88 7.89 -4.80
N PRO A 126 19.88 7.85 -5.69
CA PRO A 126 18.77 6.94 -5.53
C PRO A 126 19.24 5.49 -5.63
N THR A 127 18.68 4.63 -4.77
CA THR A 127 18.83 3.17 -4.81
C THR A 127 17.45 2.54 -4.79
N LEU A 128 17.29 1.33 -5.36
CA LEU A 128 15.99 0.66 -5.29
C LEU A 128 15.66 0.23 -3.85
N GLY A 129 16.66 -0.23 -3.10
CA GLY A 129 16.51 -0.74 -1.75
C GLY A 129 16.12 -2.22 -1.70
N GLU A 130 16.39 -2.86 -0.55
CA GLU A 130 15.99 -4.24 -0.27
C GLU A 130 14.58 -4.29 0.33
N GLU A 131 13.83 -5.33 -0.03
CA GLU A 131 12.47 -5.52 0.46
C GLU A 131 12.41 -6.20 1.82
N HIS A 132 11.31 -5.97 2.54
CA HIS A 132 10.96 -6.82 3.66
C HIS A 132 10.67 -8.25 3.19
N GLU A 133 11.33 -9.22 3.82
CA GLU A 133 11.24 -10.64 3.49
C GLU A 133 10.68 -11.46 4.64
N TRP A 134 10.16 -12.64 4.26
CA TRP A 134 9.88 -13.71 5.21
C TRP A 134 11.19 -14.26 5.79
N SER A 135 11.21 -14.42 7.10
CA SER A 135 12.24 -15.18 7.82
C SER A 135 12.34 -16.62 7.30
N PRO A 136 13.52 -17.26 7.42
CA PRO A 136 13.70 -18.66 7.04
C PRO A 136 12.68 -19.60 7.72
N GLU A 137 12.33 -19.33 8.97
CA GLU A 137 11.34 -20.07 9.75
C GLU A 137 9.94 -19.91 9.14
N ALA A 138 9.56 -18.68 8.79
CA ALA A 138 8.30 -18.40 8.11
C ALA A 138 8.23 -19.07 6.74
N LYS A 139 9.29 -18.98 5.92
CA LYS A 139 9.38 -19.66 4.61
C LYS A 139 9.15 -21.17 4.75
N ARG A 140 9.80 -21.81 5.72
CA ARG A 140 9.58 -23.25 6.04
C ARG A 140 8.16 -23.53 6.51
N TYR A 141 7.59 -22.66 7.35
CA TYR A 141 6.25 -22.85 7.88
C TYR A 141 5.15 -22.65 6.82
N LEU A 142 5.30 -21.68 5.92
CA LEU A 142 4.39 -21.46 4.79
C LEU A 142 4.37 -22.67 3.86
N TRP A 143 5.51 -23.31 3.64
CA TRP A 143 5.61 -24.49 2.78
C TRP A 143 5.08 -25.77 3.44
N TYR A 144 5.67 -26.19 4.57
CA TYR A 144 5.34 -27.48 5.21
C TYR A 144 4.17 -27.38 6.19
N GLY A 145 4.03 -26.23 6.85
CA GLY A 145 2.98 -26.00 7.84
C GLY A 145 1.59 -25.95 7.20
N PHE A 146 1.45 -25.50 5.95
CA PHE A 146 0.15 -25.50 5.26
C PHE A 146 -0.46 -26.90 5.20
N TRP A 147 0.28 -27.89 4.70
CA TRP A 147 -0.21 -29.27 4.57
C TRP A 147 -0.61 -29.87 5.91
N HIS A 148 0.18 -29.58 6.96
CA HIS A 148 -0.17 -29.98 8.31
C HIS A 148 -1.44 -29.29 8.83
N ARG A 149 -1.63 -27.99 8.58
CA ARG A 149 -2.86 -27.26 8.97
C ARG A 149 -4.08 -27.74 8.20
N LEU A 150 -3.94 -27.94 6.89
CA LEU A 150 -5.01 -28.46 6.03
C LEU A 150 -5.44 -29.85 6.49
N GLY A 151 -4.48 -30.74 6.79
CA GLY A 151 -4.76 -32.04 7.40
C GLY A 151 -5.56 -31.90 8.70
N ARG A 152 -5.16 -30.98 9.61
CA ARG A 152 -5.92 -30.74 10.85
C ARG A 152 -7.34 -30.23 10.63
N VAL A 153 -7.59 -29.44 9.57
CA VAL A 153 -8.96 -29.02 9.20
C VAL A 153 -9.78 -30.19 8.67
N ILE A 154 -9.20 -31.01 7.78
CA ILE A 154 -9.84 -32.23 7.25
C ILE A 154 -10.22 -33.18 8.39
N PHE A 155 -9.33 -33.35 9.38
CA PHE A 155 -9.56 -34.15 10.58
C PHE A 155 -10.33 -33.41 11.70
N ARG A 156 -10.94 -32.25 11.42
CA ARG A 156 -11.77 -31.44 12.35
C ARG A 156 -11.07 -31.04 13.67
N ARG A 157 -9.73 -31.01 13.69
CA ARG A 157 -8.91 -30.58 14.84
C ARG A 157 -8.58 -29.07 14.83
N GLN A 158 -8.99 -28.36 13.80
CA GLN A 158 -8.86 -26.91 13.66
C GLN A 158 -10.08 -26.37 12.91
N LYS A 159 -10.67 -25.26 13.39
CA LYS A 159 -11.86 -24.63 12.77
C LYS A 159 -11.51 -23.71 11.59
N GLU A 160 -10.36 -23.06 11.64
CA GLU A 160 -9.94 -22.09 10.64
C GLU A 160 -9.23 -22.76 9.46
N PHE A 161 -9.71 -22.47 8.24
CA PHE A 161 -9.10 -22.95 7.01
C PHE A 161 -7.79 -22.18 6.74
N PRO A 162 -6.64 -22.87 6.58
CA PRO A 162 -5.37 -22.20 6.32
C PRO A 162 -5.37 -21.52 4.96
N SER A 163 -4.86 -20.29 4.89
CA SER A 163 -4.72 -19.61 3.60
C SER A 163 -3.59 -20.25 2.79
N PRO A 164 -3.77 -20.55 1.48
CA PRO A 164 -2.73 -21.06 0.60
C PRO A 164 -1.76 -19.93 0.22
N LEU A 165 -0.93 -19.51 1.18
CA LEU A 165 0.01 -18.39 1.08
C LEU A 165 1.30 -18.73 0.30
N PHE A 166 1.33 -19.87 -0.40
CA PHE A 166 2.52 -20.38 -1.08
C PHE A 166 3.10 -19.35 -2.05
N LEU A 167 4.42 -19.16 -1.97
CA LEU A 167 5.21 -18.35 -2.91
C LEU A 167 4.77 -16.88 -3.03
N ARG A 168 3.88 -16.41 -2.14
CA ARG A 168 3.46 -15.00 -2.10
C ARG A 168 4.50 -14.18 -1.35
N SER A 169 4.99 -13.11 -1.97
CA SER A 169 5.91 -12.18 -1.31
C SER A 169 5.25 -11.56 -0.08
N LYS A 170 6.01 -11.35 0.99
CA LYS A 170 5.55 -10.70 2.23
C LYS A 170 4.90 -9.34 1.92
N LEU A 171 5.55 -8.52 1.08
CA LEU A 171 5.04 -7.23 0.63
C LEU A 171 3.62 -7.29 0.04
N PHE A 172 3.36 -8.23 -0.88
CA PHE A 172 2.03 -8.41 -1.47
C PHE A 172 0.96 -8.64 -0.41
N LEU A 173 1.22 -9.55 0.54
CA LEU A 173 0.26 -9.89 1.59
C LEU A 173 0.04 -8.74 2.57
N LEU A 174 1.09 -7.96 2.84
CA LEU A 174 0.97 -6.77 3.70
C LEU A 174 0.15 -5.67 3.05
N LEU A 175 0.37 -5.39 1.76
CA LEU A 175 -0.38 -4.39 1.02
C LEU A 175 -1.85 -4.80 0.89
N ALA A 176 -2.10 -6.06 0.49
CA ALA A 176 -3.47 -6.58 0.33
C ALA A 176 -4.28 -6.60 1.65
N CYS A 177 -3.62 -6.55 2.81
CA CYS A 177 -4.27 -6.52 4.12
C CYS A 177 -4.16 -5.16 4.83
N GLY A 178 -3.49 -4.16 4.23
CA GLY A 178 -3.24 -2.86 4.86
C GLY A 178 -2.44 -2.95 6.17
N TRP A 179 -1.47 -3.87 6.27
CA TRP A 179 -0.72 -4.14 7.51
C TRP A 179 0.77 -3.80 7.45
N THR A 180 1.22 -3.14 6.39
CA THR A 180 2.57 -2.62 6.22
C THR A 180 3.03 -1.78 7.42
N SER A 181 2.20 -0.85 7.89
CA SER A 181 2.47 0.03 9.05
C SER A 181 2.72 -0.71 10.37
N ARG A 182 2.43 -2.01 10.42
CA ARG A 182 2.67 -2.89 11.58
C ARG A 182 3.84 -3.85 11.40
N TYR A 183 4.03 -4.41 10.21
CA TYR A 183 4.98 -5.52 9.98
C TYR A 183 6.09 -5.20 8.94
N ALA A 184 6.10 -3.99 8.41
CA ALA A 184 7.11 -3.47 7.48
C ALA A 184 7.40 -2.00 7.79
N VAL A 185 7.70 -1.71 9.07
CA VAL A 185 7.99 -0.36 9.56
C VAL A 185 9.35 0.09 9.05
N THR A 186 9.42 1.34 8.57
CA THR A 186 10.66 1.97 8.07
C THR A 186 11.41 2.73 9.15
N GLY A 187 10.73 3.12 10.23
CA GLY A 187 11.26 3.95 11.31
C GLY A 187 11.20 5.45 11.00
N GLN A 188 10.79 5.85 9.80
CA GLN A 188 10.72 7.25 9.37
C GLN A 188 9.30 7.83 9.41
N GLU A 189 8.29 7.03 9.76
CA GLU A 189 6.87 7.41 9.70
C GLU A 189 6.58 8.65 10.54
N LYS A 190 7.06 8.68 11.79
CA LYS A 190 6.86 9.84 12.69
C LYS A 190 7.53 11.11 12.17
N ALA A 191 8.73 10.97 11.60
CA ALA A 191 9.46 12.10 11.03
C ALA A 191 8.74 12.63 9.79
N LEU A 192 8.24 11.73 8.93
CA LEU A 192 7.47 12.10 7.75
C LEU A 192 6.19 12.86 8.14
N VAL A 193 5.41 12.34 9.09
CA VAL A 193 4.22 13.05 9.62
C VAL A 193 4.60 14.45 10.10
N ALA A 194 5.65 14.58 10.90
CA ALA A 194 6.09 15.87 11.43
C ALA A 194 6.43 16.89 10.33
N ARG A 195 7.05 16.45 9.22
CA ARG A 195 7.35 17.32 8.08
C ARG A 195 6.10 17.73 7.32
N LEU A 196 5.21 16.78 7.02
CA LEU A 196 3.96 17.06 6.30
C LEU A 196 3.03 18.00 7.06
N MET A 197 3.04 17.93 8.39
CA MET A 197 2.23 18.83 9.22
C MET A 197 2.63 20.31 9.10
N GLN A 198 3.81 20.62 8.56
CA GLN A 198 4.27 21.99 8.31
C GLN A 198 3.65 22.61 7.06
N TYR A 199 3.08 21.79 6.17
CA TYR A 199 2.44 22.26 4.96
C TYR A 199 1.11 22.95 5.28
N PRO A 200 0.69 23.96 4.49
CA PRO A 200 -0.67 24.45 4.50
C PRO A 200 -1.68 23.33 4.25
N ASP A 201 -2.90 23.49 4.77
CA ASP A 201 -3.98 22.57 4.48
C ASP A 201 -4.22 22.50 2.96
N ARG A 202 -4.52 21.30 2.46
CA ARG A 202 -4.78 20.97 1.04
C ARG A 202 -3.65 21.27 0.06
N SER A 203 -2.43 21.46 0.55
CA SER A 203 -1.29 21.81 -0.30
C SER A 203 -0.36 20.64 -0.61
N VAL A 204 -0.36 19.57 0.18
CA VAL A 204 0.55 18.43 -0.02
C VAL A 204 0.12 17.66 -1.26
N GLN A 205 0.97 17.65 -2.28
CA GLN A 205 0.79 16.82 -3.47
C GLN A 205 1.62 15.53 -3.39
N ILE A 206 1.30 14.56 -4.26
CA ILE A 206 1.99 13.24 -4.34
C ILE A 206 3.53 13.40 -4.35
N HIS A 207 4.04 14.34 -5.14
CA HIS A 207 5.48 14.56 -5.25
C HIS A 207 6.10 15.22 -4.00
N ASP A 208 5.33 15.97 -3.19
CA ASP A 208 5.80 16.51 -1.91
C ASP A 208 5.94 15.41 -0.87
N LEU A 209 4.95 14.52 -0.78
CA LEU A 209 5.02 13.35 0.08
C LEU A 209 6.21 12.45 -0.28
N PHE A 210 6.43 12.24 -1.58
CA PHE A 210 7.62 11.55 -2.07
C PHE A 210 8.91 12.31 -1.70
N ARG A 211 8.98 13.62 -1.91
CA ARG A 211 10.16 14.44 -1.57
C ARG A 211 10.56 14.27 -0.11
N GLU A 212 9.61 14.45 0.81
CA GLU A 212 9.91 14.39 2.24
C GLU A 212 10.37 12.98 2.66
N SER A 213 9.68 11.96 2.14
CA SER A 213 10.07 10.57 2.39
C SER A 213 11.41 10.20 1.76
N TYR A 214 11.70 10.72 0.55
CA TYR A 214 12.94 10.47 -0.20
C TYR A 214 14.16 11.01 0.54
N VAL A 215 14.03 12.22 1.09
CA VAL A 215 15.07 12.86 1.91
C VAL A 215 15.27 12.09 3.20
N LEU A 216 14.21 11.69 3.90
CA LEU A 216 14.29 10.91 5.14
C LEU A 216 14.92 9.53 4.95
N ASN A 217 14.67 8.89 3.81
CA ASN A 217 15.19 7.56 3.48
C ASN A 217 16.48 7.59 2.65
N HIS A 218 17.14 8.75 2.53
CA HIS A 218 18.42 8.92 1.82
C HIS A 218 18.42 8.31 0.41
N GLY A 219 17.30 8.44 -0.30
CA GLY A 219 17.15 7.98 -1.67
C GLY A 219 16.89 6.49 -1.88
N ASN A 220 16.68 5.71 -0.81
CA ASN A 220 16.19 4.34 -0.92
C ASN A 220 14.71 4.37 -1.36
N LEU A 221 14.44 4.06 -2.63
CA LEU A 221 13.12 4.21 -3.25
C LEU A 221 12.08 3.25 -2.66
N TYR A 222 12.46 2.00 -2.33
CA TYR A 222 11.60 1.06 -1.64
C TYR A 222 11.12 1.61 -0.30
N LEU A 223 12.05 2.03 0.57
CA LEU A 223 11.70 2.60 1.87
C LEU A 223 10.98 3.94 1.73
N THR A 224 11.33 4.74 0.72
CA THR A 224 10.65 6.02 0.43
C THR A 224 9.16 5.81 0.17
N MET A 225 8.84 4.92 -0.77
CA MET A 225 7.45 4.62 -1.12
C MET A 225 6.72 3.91 0.03
N LEU A 226 7.39 3.01 0.75
CA LEU A 226 6.82 2.29 1.89
C LEU A 226 6.57 3.20 3.10
N THR A 227 7.44 4.17 3.40
CA THR A 227 7.21 5.13 4.51
C THR A 227 5.98 5.96 4.23
N ALA A 228 5.81 6.44 2.98
CA ALA A 228 4.63 7.16 2.56
C ALA A 228 3.38 6.30 2.71
N GLU A 229 3.41 5.06 2.20
CA GLU A 229 2.31 4.11 2.33
C GLU A 229 1.98 3.82 3.81
N ASN A 230 2.97 3.56 4.67
CA ASN A 230 2.77 3.28 6.09
C ASN A 230 2.09 4.43 6.83
N VAL A 231 2.47 5.68 6.54
CA VAL A 231 1.84 6.87 7.13
C VAL A 231 0.37 6.97 6.71
N LEU A 232 0.09 6.71 5.44
CA LEU A 232 -1.26 6.82 4.87
C LEU A 232 -2.15 5.63 5.30
N ALA A 233 -1.59 4.43 5.41
CA ALA A 233 -2.26 3.20 5.85
C ALA A 233 -2.35 3.05 7.38
N GLY A 234 -1.97 4.08 8.15
CA GLY A 234 -2.03 4.05 9.61
C GLY A 234 -3.46 3.92 10.13
N ASN A 235 -3.80 2.76 10.71
CA ASN A 235 -5.11 2.43 11.31
C ASN A 235 -6.31 2.72 10.39
N PRO A 236 -6.49 1.94 9.30
CA PRO A 236 -7.56 2.19 8.32
C PRO A 236 -8.97 2.07 8.91
N TYR A 237 -9.13 1.30 10.00
CA TYR A 237 -10.39 1.08 10.69
C TYR A 237 -10.67 2.07 11.84
N ARG A 238 -9.90 3.17 11.96
CA ARG A 238 -10.15 4.19 12.99
C ARG A 238 -11.45 4.95 12.67
N VAL A 239 -12.42 4.94 13.58
CA VAL A 239 -13.76 5.50 13.36
C VAL A 239 -13.73 6.99 13.02
N ASP A 240 -12.77 7.74 13.58
CA ASP A 240 -12.56 9.17 13.35
C ASP A 240 -11.37 9.46 12.42
N ARG A 241 -11.00 8.52 11.53
CA ARG A 241 -9.89 8.70 10.58
C ARG A 241 -10.06 9.96 9.71
N GLN A 242 -11.29 10.30 9.37
CA GLN A 242 -11.67 11.53 8.64
C GLN A 242 -11.35 12.85 9.38
N ASN A 243 -11.08 12.79 10.68
CA ASN A 243 -10.72 13.96 11.49
C ASN A 243 -9.20 14.09 11.69
N ASP A 244 -8.41 13.21 11.09
CA ASP A 244 -6.95 13.23 11.26
C ASP A 244 -6.37 14.55 10.71
N PRO A 245 -5.56 15.29 11.50
CA PRO A 245 -4.98 16.54 11.04
C PRO A 245 -4.12 16.40 9.78
N LEU A 246 -3.42 15.28 9.62
CA LEU A 246 -2.56 15.07 8.45
C LEU A 246 -3.40 14.90 7.17
N GLN A 247 -4.59 14.33 7.26
CA GLN A 247 -5.48 14.15 6.11
C GLN A 247 -5.90 15.50 5.50
N LYS A 248 -6.07 16.53 6.34
CA LYS A 248 -6.37 17.90 5.90
C LYS A 248 -5.21 18.54 5.13
N LYS A 249 -3.98 18.04 5.31
CA LYS A 249 -2.80 18.52 4.56
C LYS A 249 -2.80 18.03 3.12
N LEU A 250 -3.35 16.84 2.88
CA LEU A 250 -3.32 16.17 1.60
C LEU A 250 -4.24 16.84 0.57
N ALA A 251 -3.71 17.06 -0.63
CA ALA A 251 -4.51 17.43 -1.79
C ALA A 251 -5.50 16.29 -2.14
N TYR A 252 -6.59 16.65 -2.80
CA TYR A 252 -7.59 15.68 -3.21
C TYR A 252 -7.16 14.98 -4.51
N LEU A 253 -7.06 13.64 -4.48
CA LEU A 253 -6.58 12.86 -5.63
C LEU A 253 -7.70 12.32 -6.51
N ARG A 254 -8.95 12.36 -6.05
CA ARG A 254 -10.08 11.82 -6.80
C ARG A 254 -10.69 12.91 -7.67
N HIS A 255 -11.28 12.49 -8.79
CA HIS A 255 -12.21 13.30 -9.56
C HIS A 255 -13.60 12.69 -9.40
N ASP A 256 -14.26 12.93 -8.28
CA ASP A 256 -15.67 12.63 -8.06
C ASP A 256 -16.45 13.93 -7.78
N THR A 257 -17.73 13.78 -7.48
CA THR A 257 -18.72 14.85 -7.30
C THR A 257 -18.41 15.78 -6.13
N CYS A 258 -17.82 15.26 -5.07
CA CYS A 258 -17.43 16.05 -3.90
C CYS A 258 -16.44 15.26 -3.06
N GLU A 259 -15.62 15.97 -2.28
CA GLU A 259 -14.77 15.33 -1.27
C GLU A 259 -15.65 14.62 -0.22
N PHE A 260 -15.83 13.32 -0.38
CA PHE A 260 -16.58 12.49 0.55
C PHE A 260 -15.73 11.32 1.03
N GLY A 261 -15.85 10.99 2.31
CA GLY A 261 -15.09 9.91 2.93
C GLY A 261 -13.63 10.25 3.18
N ASP A 262 -12.80 9.20 3.21
CA ASP A 262 -11.42 9.28 3.66
C ASP A 262 -10.45 9.56 2.50
N ASN A 263 -9.83 10.76 2.47
CA ASN A 263 -8.79 11.10 1.49
C ASN A 263 -7.56 10.17 1.62
N TYR A 264 -7.26 9.59 2.78
CA TYR A 264 -6.18 8.61 2.90
C TYR A 264 -6.39 7.39 2.03
N GLY A 265 -7.64 6.95 1.81
CA GLY A 265 -7.99 5.79 0.99
C GLY A 265 -7.27 5.83 -0.36
N ALA A 266 -7.62 6.84 -1.14
CA ALA A 266 -6.99 7.16 -2.42
C ALA A 266 -5.46 7.20 -2.36
N TRP A 267 -4.90 7.85 -1.33
CA TRP A 267 -3.46 8.01 -1.20
C TRP A 267 -2.73 6.70 -0.89
N TYR A 268 -3.18 5.93 0.11
CA TYR A 268 -2.48 4.70 0.52
C TYR A 268 -2.57 3.63 -0.56
N HIS A 269 -3.72 3.50 -1.23
CA HIS A 269 -3.89 2.64 -2.40
C HIS A 269 -2.91 3.02 -3.52
N PHE A 270 -2.84 4.31 -3.88
CA PHE A 270 -1.90 4.80 -4.89
C PHE A 270 -0.45 4.43 -4.55
N PHE A 271 0.01 4.74 -3.33
CA PHE A 271 1.40 4.46 -2.92
C PHE A 271 1.68 2.96 -2.79
N GLY A 272 0.74 2.18 -2.27
CA GLY A 272 0.86 0.74 -2.11
C GLY A 272 1.00 0.01 -3.44
N ILE A 273 0.10 0.26 -4.39
CA ILE A 273 0.17 -0.38 -5.71
C ILE A 273 1.35 0.15 -6.54
N ALA A 274 1.72 1.43 -6.37
CA ALA A 274 2.92 2.00 -7.01
C ALA A 274 4.20 1.35 -6.48
N LEU A 275 4.31 1.17 -5.16
CA LEU A 275 5.39 0.42 -4.51
C LEU A 275 5.47 -1.00 -5.06
N TYR A 276 4.33 -1.71 -5.10
CA TYR A 276 4.30 -3.07 -5.62
C TYR A 276 4.72 -3.14 -7.10
N GLY A 277 4.19 -2.24 -7.93
CA GLY A 277 4.52 -2.12 -9.35
C GLY A 277 5.98 -1.72 -9.60
N MET A 278 6.61 -0.99 -8.68
CA MET A 278 8.02 -0.64 -8.74
C MET A 278 8.94 -1.83 -8.42
N MET A 279 8.52 -2.71 -7.51
CA MET A 279 9.32 -3.84 -7.03
C MET A 279 9.10 -5.14 -7.81
N ARG A 280 8.14 -5.18 -8.74
CA ARG A 280 7.76 -6.41 -9.45
C ARG A 280 7.84 -6.26 -10.95
N ALA A 281 8.04 -7.39 -11.62
CA ALA A 281 7.93 -7.45 -13.07
C ALA A 281 6.51 -7.01 -13.54
N PRO A 282 6.39 -6.37 -14.72
CA PRO A 282 5.14 -5.77 -15.20
C PRO A 282 3.92 -6.71 -15.22
N VAL A 283 4.12 -7.99 -15.48
CA VAL A 283 3.07 -9.01 -15.59
C VAL A 283 2.44 -9.32 -14.22
N VAL A 284 3.26 -9.37 -13.17
CA VAL A 284 2.82 -9.70 -11.81
C VAL A 284 2.01 -8.55 -11.19
N ALA A 285 2.42 -7.31 -11.46
CA ALA A 285 1.71 -6.13 -10.94
C ALA A 285 0.30 -5.96 -11.53
N ARG A 286 0.10 -6.33 -12.80
CA ARG A 286 -1.22 -6.24 -13.46
C ARG A 286 -2.22 -7.24 -12.87
N ALA A 287 -1.78 -8.47 -12.65
CA ALA A 287 -2.63 -9.50 -12.04
C ALA A 287 -3.05 -9.13 -10.60
N VAL A 288 -2.20 -8.44 -9.85
CA VAL A 288 -2.52 -8.00 -8.49
C VAL A 288 -3.54 -6.86 -8.44
N ALA A 289 -3.42 -5.85 -9.32
CA ALA A 289 -4.42 -4.80 -9.41
C ALA A 289 -5.81 -5.36 -9.78
N GLU A 290 -5.84 -6.38 -10.64
CA GLU A 290 -7.08 -7.07 -11.01
C GLU A 290 -7.65 -7.92 -9.85
N ILE A 291 -6.81 -8.47 -8.96
CA ILE A 291 -7.24 -9.20 -7.74
C ILE A 291 -7.72 -8.24 -6.65
N GLU A 292 -7.08 -7.07 -6.48
CA GLU A 292 -7.49 -6.04 -5.53
C GLU A 292 -8.87 -5.48 -5.91
N SER A 293 -9.10 -5.16 -7.19
CA SER A 293 -10.42 -4.78 -7.69
C SER A 293 -11.49 -5.86 -7.50
N LEU A 294 -11.13 -7.15 -7.48
CA LEU A 294 -12.07 -8.23 -7.17
C LEU A 294 -12.36 -8.33 -5.65
N GLY A 295 -11.36 -8.02 -4.81
CA GLY A 295 -11.49 -8.00 -3.35
C GLY A 295 -12.33 -6.82 -2.86
N SER A 296 -12.10 -5.62 -3.39
CA SER A 296 -12.91 -4.43 -3.10
C SER A 296 -14.33 -4.58 -3.65
N LEU A 297 -14.53 -5.13 -4.86
CA LEU A 297 -15.87 -5.43 -5.37
C LEU A 297 -16.66 -6.38 -4.45
N ALA A 298 -15.97 -7.33 -3.79
CA ALA A 298 -16.60 -8.31 -2.91
C ALA A 298 -16.86 -7.79 -1.48
N LEU A 299 -16.13 -6.77 -1.03
CA LEU A 299 -16.15 -6.28 0.36
C LEU A 299 -16.63 -4.85 0.55
N GLU A 300 -16.48 -4.00 -0.47
CA GLU A 300 -16.72 -2.55 -0.42
C GLU A 300 -17.62 -2.06 -1.58
N GLY A 301 -17.93 -2.92 -2.55
CA GLY A 301 -18.77 -2.59 -3.70
C GLY A 301 -17.98 -1.88 -4.82
N PRO A 302 -18.61 -1.55 -5.95
CA PRO A 302 -17.91 -0.95 -7.08
C PRO A 302 -17.61 0.55 -6.86
N ASP A 303 -16.46 0.90 -6.28
CA ASP A 303 -15.91 2.27 -6.32
C ASP A 303 -15.01 2.46 -7.55
N LYS A 304 -15.62 3.00 -8.62
CA LYS A 304 -14.93 3.22 -9.89
C LYS A 304 -13.72 4.15 -9.76
N GLN A 305 -13.72 5.12 -8.84
CA GLN A 305 -12.61 6.06 -8.72
C GLN A 305 -11.41 5.47 -7.99
N GLU A 306 -11.66 4.62 -7.00
CA GLU A 306 -10.60 3.82 -6.37
C GLU A 306 -9.91 2.91 -7.39
N ASP A 307 -10.68 2.23 -8.25
CA ASP A 307 -10.14 1.42 -9.35
C ASP A 307 -9.23 2.25 -10.29
N TYR A 308 -9.59 3.51 -10.58
CA TYR A 308 -8.73 4.39 -11.38
C TYR A 308 -7.42 4.71 -10.66
N ILE A 309 -7.49 5.03 -9.38
CA ILE A 309 -6.31 5.35 -8.59
C ILE A 309 -5.37 4.14 -8.52
N ASN A 310 -5.91 2.94 -8.27
CA ASN A 310 -5.14 1.70 -8.29
C ASN A 310 -4.47 1.48 -9.65
N ARG A 311 -5.22 1.65 -10.74
CA ARG A 311 -4.68 1.52 -12.10
C ARG A 311 -3.57 2.54 -12.40
N ILE A 312 -3.75 3.79 -11.99
CA ILE A 312 -2.76 4.85 -12.20
C ILE A 312 -1.52 4.59 -11.36
N GLY A 313 -1.66 4.21 -10.09
CA GLY A 313 -0.54 3.81 -9.24
C GLY A 313 0.25 2.66 -9.86
N ALA A 314 -0.41 1.64 -10.41
CA ALA A 314 0.26 0.51 -11.07
C ALA A 314 1.01 0.93 -12.35
N ILE A 315 0.45 1.83 -13.16
CA ILE A 315 1.13 2.40 -14.33
C ILE A 315 2.35 3.21 -13.89
N PHE A 316 2.16 4.08 -12.90
CA PHE A 316 3.19 4.94 -12.34
C PHE A 316 4.35 4.11 -11.76
N GLY A 317 4.08 3.14 -10.89
CA GLY A 317 5.10 2.28 -10.27
C GLY A 317 5.99 1.57 -11.30
N ARG A 318 5.40 1.08 -12.40
CA ARG A 318 6.19 0.49 -13.51
C ARG A 318 7.06 1.52 -14.23
N LYS A 319 6.51 2.72 -14.49
CA LYS A 319 7.30 3.81 -15.11
C LYS A 319 8.41 4.28 -14.17
N LEU A 320 8.18 4.30 -12.87
CA LEU A 320 9.17 4.66 -11.85
C LEU A 320 10.32 3.65 -11.82
N ASN A 321 10.01 2.34 -11.83
CA ASN A 321 11.02 1.30 -11.98
C ASN A 321 11.82 1.47 -13.27
N ARG A 322 11.14 1.67 -14.41
CA ARG A 322 11.81 1.87 -15.70
C ARG A 322 12.73 3.09 -15.68
N MET A 323 12.25 4.23 -15.18
CA MET A 323 13.05 5.45 -15.03
C MET A 323 14.30 5.19 -14.18
N PHE A 324 14.16 4.43 -13.09
CA PHE A 324 15.27 4.06 -12.22
C PHE A 324 16.29 3.15 -12.94
N VAL A 325 15.83 2.03 -13.50
CA VAL A 325 16.65 1.01 -14.17
C VAL A 325 17.39 1.60 -15.38
N ASN A 326 16.74 2.44 -16.17
CA ASN A 326 17.35 3.10 -17.33
C ASN A 326 18.31 4.23 -16.95
N GLY A 327 18.34 4.66 -15.68
CA GLY A 327 19.09 5.83 -15.26
C GLY A 327 18.52 7.16 -15.75
N ASP A 328 17.27 7.17 -16.23
CA ASP A 328 16.62 8.37 -16.79
C ASP A 328 16.49 9.50 -15.76
N TRP A 329 16.50 9.17 -14.47
CA TRP A 329 16.51 10.16 -13.38
C TRP A 329 17.73 11.10 -13.42
N ARG A 330 18.84 10.69 -14.05
CA ARG A 330 20.05 11.52 -14.22
C ARG A 330 19.90 12.54 -15.34
N ARG A 331 18.99 12.32 -16.28
CA ARG A 331 18.82 13.18 -17.47
C ARG A 331 18.06 14.45 -17.06
N PRO A 332 18.64 15.64 -17.24
CA PRO A 332 17.98 16.90 -16.90
C PRO A 332 16.61 17.00 -17.57
N LEU A 333 15.63 17.55 -16.84
CA LEU A 333 14.32 17.90 -17.41
C LEU A 333 14.48 18.97 -18.49
N THR A 334 13.77 18.81 -19.58
CA THR A 334 13.64 19.79 -20.67
C THR A 334 12.36 20.62 -20.49
N ALA A 335 12.21 21.70 -21.26
CA ALA A 335 10.98 22.50 -21.27
C ALA A 335 9.72 21.71 -21.69
N ALA A 336 9.89 20.58 -22.41
CA ALA A 336 8.79 19.70 -22.79
C ALA A 336 8.35 18.75 -21.64
N ASP A 337 9.21 18.55 -20.64
CA ASP A 337 8.96 17.63 -19.53
C ASP A 337 8.11 18.29 -18.44
N ARG A 338 6.81 18.43 -18.71
CA ARG A 338 5.83 18.97 -17.75
C ARG A 338 5.78 18.15 -16.46
N THR A 339 5.63 18.85 -15.33
CA THR A 339 5.53 18.28 -13.98
C THR A 339 4.17 18.52 -13.32
N ASP A 340 3.28 19.27 -13.97
CA ASP A 340 1.91 19.49 -13.52
C ASP A 340 1.01 18.29 -13.89
N TYR A 341 1.07 17.26 -13.03
CA TYR A 341 0.40 15.98 -13.26
C TYR A 341 -1.03 15.91 -12.76
N MET A 342 -1.40 16.77 -11.81
CA MET A 342 -2.77 16.88 -11.32
C MET A 342 -3.60 17.57 -12.39
N LEU A 343 -4.50 16.84 -13.03
CA LEU A 343 -5.38 17.43 -14.03
C LEU A 343 -6.48 18.24 -13.34
N PRO A 344 -6.91 19.38 -13.90
CA PRO A 344 -7.91 20.24 -13.29
C PRO A 344 -9.16 19.46 -12.87
N ASN A 345 -9.63 19.70 -11.64
CA ASN A 345 -10.93 19.19 -11.19
C ASN A 345 -11.93 20.35 -11.25
N PRO A 346 -12.77 20.44 -12.29
CA PRO A 346 -13.68 21.57 -12.48
C PRO A 346 -14.69 21.75 -11.34
N LEU A 347 -14.90 20.73 -10.50
CA LEU A 347 -15.80 20.77 -9.35
C LEU A 347 -15.15 21.37 -8.09
N LEU A 348 -13.82 21.33 -7.98
CA LEU A 348 -13.07 21.94 -6.87
C LEU A 348 -12.62 23.36 -7.19
N ASP A 349 -12.44 23.69 -8.46
CA ASP A 349 -12.01 25.01 -8.94
C ASP A 349 -13.18 25.98 -9.19
N GLY A 350 -14.37 25.70 -8.66
CA GLY A 350 -15.56 26.55 -8.83
C GLY A 350 -16.00 26.71 -10.30
N GLY A 351 -15.78 25.68 -11.13
CA GLY A 351 -16.08 25.70 -12.55
C GLY A 351 -15.09 26.49 -13.42
N LYS A 352 -14.02 27.06 -12.85
CA LYS A 352 -12.99 27.74 -13.63
C LYS A 352 -11.87 26.78 -13.97
N VAL A 353 -11.85 26.32 -15.23
CA VAL A 353 -10.68 25.65 -15.80
C VAL A 353 -9.55 26.69 -15.87
N ARG A 354 -8.43 26.44 -15.18
CA ARG A 354 -7.24 27.29 -15.26
C ARG A 354 -6.56 27.18 -16.62
#